data_AF-B2W3P1-F1
#
_entry.id   AF-B2W3P1-F1
#
_cell.length_a   1.000
_cell.length_b   1.000
_cell.length_c   1.000
_cell.angle_alpha   90.00
_cell.angle_beta   90.00
_cell.angle_gamma   90.00
#
_symmetry.space_group_name_H-M   'P 1'
#
loop_
_entity.id
_entity.type
_entity.pdbx_description
1 polymer ?
#
loop_
_entity_poly.entity_id
_entity_poly.type
_entity_poly.pdbx_seq_one_letter_code
_entity_poly.pdbx_strand_id
1 'polypeptide(L)'
;MARRTLRTHSGPIAAAAAASAFLYFSAILSCTVAFMKRIPLSRCASQLLAPPLPHRPSCPYAAAKKLRRDIIPHSHRINARFQSTVAIPDEGELKLEAAANVGASPIEESRTSHPRPLESLPSPHPSAAERSIKLHALRSRLSLPERFPLQVLARTLVHPSADANPAFNNASLSILGRQLLGYYTSEWLICTYPRLPMEVVFAAVEAYIGPKALATVAREWGIEAAAEPGGEVDPGLLQFKRIGAGEELPEALRRQVPWKWNVTTTHKILKSDAFGSNNAGPSPHALEKTPVPVEEAAQSFVRALIGALHVHLGSPLVKRFFRDHFLSRHLDISTIFDFRTPTRDLSWLCRREGFEPPVARLISETGRLSRHPVFVVGVYSGRDKLGEASGSSLNEARIRASAAALKAWYLYKPVQVTVPSSTEGEVDTSNWRPNYVDCGEVIV
;
A
#
# COMPACT_ATOMS: atom_id res chain seq x y z
N MET A 1 66.09 23.52 18.94
CA MET A 1 67.12 23.27 19.97
C MET A 1 66.55 23.62 21.34
N ALA A 2 66.55 22.65 22.27
CA ALA A 2 66.26 22.75 23.72
C ALA A 2 64.85 23.22 24.11
N ARG A 3 64.19 22.81 25.21
CA ARG A 3 64.24 21.83 26.31
C ARG A 3 62.87 22.12 27.02
N ARG A 4 62.11 21.25 27.69
CA ARG A 4 62.43 20.42 28.86
C ARG A 4 61.13 19.70 29.28
N THR A 5 61.32 18.60 29.99
CA THR A 5 60.40 17.50 30.29
C THR A 5 59.50 17.69 31.53
N LEU A 6 58.37 16.99 31.50
CA LEU A 6 57.32 16.85 32.52
C LEU A 6 57.75 15.98 33.72
N ARG A 7 57.14 16.25 34.90
CA ARG A 7 57.15 15.38 36.09
C ARG A 7 55.72 14.96 36.44
N THR A 8 55.59 13.69 36.78
CA THR A 8 54.40 13.01 37.32
C THR A 8 54.46 12.96 38.85
N HIS A 9 53.31 12.94 39.52
CA HIS A 9 53.15 12.31 40.83
C HIS A 9 51.74 11.76 41.02
N SER A 10 51.72 10.56 41.59
CA SER A 10 50.62 9.64 41.90
C SER A 10 50.12 9.80 43.34
N GLY A 11 48.84 9.51 43.59
CA GLY A 11 48.37 9.05 44.91
C GLY A 11 46.87 9.26 45.18
N PRO A 12 46.18 8.37 45.93
CA PRO A 12 44.80 7.96 45.60
C PRO A 12 43.80 7.97 46.79
N ILE A 13 42.60 7.42 46.54
CA ILE A 13 41.64 6.75 47.49
C ILE A 13 40.52 7.59 48.14
N ALA A 14 39.26 7.19 47.85
CA ALA A 14 38.21 6.77 48.80
C ALA A 14 36.80 7.23 48.40
N ALA A 15 35.90 6.25 48.21
CA ALA A 15 34.45 6.43 48.12
C ALA A 15 33.81 6.25 49.50
N ALA A 16 32.73 7.00 49.78
CA ALA A 16 31.84 6.74 50.91
C ALA A 16 30.40 7.11 50.54
N ALA A 17 29.49 6.17 50.79
CA ALA A 17 28.04 6.27 50.67
C ALA A 17 27.43 6.85 51.96
N ALA A 18 26.29 7.53 51.86
CA ALA A 18 25.23 7.53 52.87
C ALA A 18 23.96 8.22 52.36
N ALA A 19 22.85 7.50 52.40
CA ALA A 19 21.49 8.01 52.32
C ALA A 19 21.09 8.66 53.66
N SER A 20 20.20 9.67 53.64
CA SER A 20 19.19 9.91 54.67
C SER A 20 18.22 11.04 54.29
N ALA A 21 16.98 10.83 54.74
CA ALA A 21 15.75 11.56 54.45
C ALA A 21 15.72 13.03 54.89
N PHE A 22 14.87 13.83 54.23
CA PHE A 22 14.14 14.92 54.89
C PHE A 22 12.70 14.98 54.37
N LEU A 23 11.80 15.16 55.33
CA LEU A 23 10.36 15.20 55.25
C LEU A 23 9.90 16.58 55.77
N TYR A 24 8.76 17.06 55.28
CA TYR A 24 7.91 18.17 55.76
C TYR A 24 8.40 19.63 55.64
N PHE A 25 7.69 20.45 54.85
CA PHE A 25 6.78 21.48 55.41
C PHE A 25 5.82 22.07 54.36
N SER A 26 4.58 22.27 54.80
CA SER A 26 3.43 22.89 54.14
C SER A 26 3.46 24.41 54.30
N ALA A 27 2.94 25.19 53.32
CA ALA A 27 1.90 26.22 53.52
C ALA A 27 1.84 27.33 52.44
N ILE A 28 0.62 27.48 51.87
CA ILE A 28 -0.13 28.75 51.66
C ILE A 28 0.19 29.65 50.43
N LEU A 29 -0.71 29.53 49.44
CA LEU A 29 -1.62 30.57 48.91
C LEU A 29 -1.04 31.84 48.23
N SER A 30 -1.23 31.98 46.92
CA SER A 30 -2.03 33.10 46.36
C SER A 30 -2.31 32.96 44.84
N CYS A 31 -3.60 32.88 44.53
CA CYS A 31 -4.34 33.54 43.44
C CYS A 31 -3.58 34.17 42.25
N THR A 32 -3.87 33.70 41.03
CA THR A 32 -4.39 34.54 39.93
C THR A 32 -4.94 33.65 38.80
N VAL A 33 -6.26 33.54 38.77
CA VAL A 33 -7.03 32.92 37.70
C VAL A 33 -7.14 33.93 36.55
N ALA A 34 -6.47 33.67 35.43
CA ALA A 34 -6.67 34.42 34.20
C ALA A 34 -7.90 33.85 33.45
N PHE A 35 -9.02 34.53 33.60
CA PHE A 35 -10.23 34.39 32.80
C PHE A 35 -9.94 34.63 31.31
N MET A 36 -10.09 33.62 30.45
CA MET A 36 -10.32 33.83 29.01
C MET A 36 -11.79 33.62 28.68
N LYS A 37 -12.37 34.68 28.13
CA LYS A 37 -13.78 34.89 27.77
C LYS A 37 -14.33 33.73 26.95
N ARG A 38 -15.35 33.06 27.48
CA ARG A 38 -16.30 32.25 26.71
C ARG A 38 -17.28 33.19 26.01
N ILE A 39 -17.30 33.17 24.68
CA ILE A 39 -18.29 33.87 23.87
C ILE A 39 -19.50 32.92 23.72
N PRO A 40 -20.71 33.31 24.15
CA PRO A 40 -21.92 32.55 23.86
C PRO A 40 -22.41 32.89 22.45
N LEU A 41 -22.40 31.92 21.54
CA LEU A 41 -23.15 32.03 20.29
C LEU A 41 -24.62 31.69 20.58
N SER A 42 -25.45 32.73 20.55
CA SER A 42 -26.90 32.64 20.60
C SER A 42 -27.44 31.86 19.41
N ARG A 43 -28.25 30.84 19.71
CA ARG A 43 -29.20 30.23 18.78
C ARG A 43 -30.07 31.33 18.16
N CYS A 44 -29.98 31.49 16.85
CA CYS A 44 -31.09 32.02 16.06
C CYS A 44 -31.34 31.03 14.93
N ALA A 45 -32.42 30.27 15.09
CA ALA A 45 -32.99 29.49 14.01
C ALA A 45 -33.71 30.45 13.06
N SER A 46 -33.38 30.40 11.78
CA SER A 46 -34.30 30.79 10.73
C SER A 46 -34.00 29.99 9.47
N GLN A 47 -34.94 29.09 9.15
CA GLN A 47 -35.15 28.55 7.82
C GLN A 47 -35.37 29.71 6.85
N LEU A 48 -34.55 29.81 5.80
CA LEU A 48 -35.00 30.32 4.50
C LEU A 48 -34.22 29.59 3.40
N LEU A 49 -34.93 28.64 2.78
CA LEU A 49 -34.55 28.01 1.52
C LEU A 49 -34.54 29.09 0.43
N ALA A 50 -33.37 29.36 -0.14
CA ALA A 50 -33.26 30.15 -1.36
C ALA A 50 -33.15 29.21 -2.58
N PRO A 51 -33.95 29.41 -3.65
CA PRO A 51 -33.89 28.60 -4.86
C PRO A 51 -32.66 28.96 -5.72
N PRO A 52 -32.06 28.00 -6.47
CA PRO A 52 -30.98 28.32 -7.39
C PRO A 52 -31.50 29.01 -8.66
N LEU A 53 -30.93 30.18 -8.97
CA LEU A 53 -31.11 30.86 -10.26
C LEU A 53 -30.30 30.14 -11.37
N PRO A 54 -30.81 30.05 -12.61
CA PRO A 54 -30.12 29.39 -13.71
C PRO A 54 -29.36 30.41 -14.57
N HIS A 55 -28.04 30.23 -14.73
CA HIS A 55 -27.34 30.81 -15.88
C HIS A 55 -26.18 29.92 -16.31
N ARG A 56 -26.35 29.23 -17.45
CA ARG A 56 -25.27 28.76 -18.30
C ARG A 56 -25.60 29.16 -19.74
N PRO A 57 -24.68 29.79 -20.49
CA PRO A 57 -24.92 30.21 -21.86
C PRO A 57 -24.92 29.00 -22.83
N SER A 58 -25.84 29.05 -23.78
CA SER A 58 -26.07 28.08 -24.85
C SER A 58 -24.96 28.09 -25.90
N CYS A 59 -24.39 26.92 -26.19
CA CYS A 59 -23.44 26.69 -27.29
C CYS A 59 -24.19 26.60 -28.64
N PRO A 60 -23.78 27.33 -29.69
CA PRO A 60 -24.45 27.34 -30.98
C PRO A 60 -23.86 26.27 -31.91
N TYR A 61 -24.32 25.01 -31.81
CA TYR A 61 -24.06 24.01 -32.87
C TYR A 61 -25.16 22.94 -33.03
N ALA A 62 -26.34 23.13 -32.44
CA ALA A 62 -27.44 22.15 -32.52
C ALA A 62 -28.60 22.59 -33.45
N ALA A 63 -28.34 23.44 -34.45
CA ALA A 63 -29.33 23.96 -35.39
C ALA A 63 -29.16 23.44 -36.82
N ALA A 64 -28.78 22.17 -37.00
CA ALA A 64 -28.73 21.54 -38.31
C ALA A 64 -29.06 20.04 -38.24
N LYS A 65 -30.35 19.71 -38.03
CA LYS A 65 -30.98 18.48 -38.55
C LYS A 65 -32.48 18.46 -38.25
N LYS A 66 -33.25 19.17 -39.08
CA LYS A 66 -34.65 18.86 -39.34
C LYS A 66 -34.91 18.97 -40.83
N LEU A 67 -34.82 17.86 -41.55
CA LEU A 67 -35.68 17.63 -42.71
C LEU A 67 -35.89 16.13 -42.93
N ARG A 68 -37.16 15.81 -43.14
CA ARG A 68 -37.77 14.57 -43.67
C ARG A 68 -38.08 13.43 -42.68
N ARG A 69 -39.39 13.35 -42.43
CA ARG A 69 -40.17 12.17 -42.05
C ARG A 69 -40.19 11.17 -43.22
N ASP A 70 -40.21 9.87 -42.93
CA ASP A 70 -41.32 8.97 -43.25
C ASP A 70 -41.03 7.48 -42.90
N ILE A 71 -42.03 6.83 -42.26
CA ILE A 71 -42.41 5.38 -42.26
C ILE A 71 -41.65 4.35 -41.37
N ILE A 72 -42.20 4.09 -40.16
CA ILE A 72 -42.67 2.84 -39.45
C ILE A 72 -42.22 1.41 -39.96
N PRO A 73 -42.14 0.27 -39.19
CA PRO A 73 -42.40 -0.07 -37.76
C PRO A 73 -41.39 -1.03 -37.01
N HIS A 74 -41.70 -1.31 -35.72
CA HIS A 74 -41.37 -2.51 -34.89
C HIS A 74 -39.95 -2.60 -34.28
N SER A 75 -39.69 -3.08 -33.05
CA SER A 75 -40.48 -3.75 -32.00
C SER A 75 -39.80 -3.55 -30.63
N HIS A 76 -40.58 -3.56 -29.55
CA HIS A 76 -40.10 -3.51 -28.18
C HIS A 76 -39.42 -4.83 -27.78
N ARG A 77 -38.21 -4.77 -27.20
CA ARG A 77 -37.69 -5.84 -26.33
C ARG A 77 -37.43 -5.30 -24.94
N ILE A 78 -38.05 -5.99 -23.99
CA ILE A 78 -38.11 -5.73 -22.56
C ILE A 78 -36.77 -6.15 -21.94
N ASN A 79 -36.15 -5.25 -21.18
CA ASN A 79 -35.01 -5.57 -20.32
C ASN A 79 -35.52 -6.27 -19.05
N ALA A 80 -35.20 -7.56 -18.90
CA ALA A 80 -35.45 -8.30 -17.67
C ALA A 80 -34.38 -7.95 -16.63
N ARG A 81 -34.88 -7.53 -15.47
CA ARG A 81 -34.15 -7.20 -14.24
C ARG A 81 -34.14 -8.47 -13.40
N PHE A 82 -32.96 -9.06 -13.12
CA PHE A 82 -32.87 -10.16 -12.16
C PHE A 82 -32.54 -9.61 -10.77
N GLN A 83 -33.49 -9.75 -9.85
CA GLN A 83 -33.32 -9.56 -8.42
C GLN A 83 -32.85 -10.88 -7.80
N SER A 84 -31.94 -10.81 -6.83
CA SER A 84 -31.50 -11.92 -6.00
C SER A 84 -32.55 -12.25 -4.93
N THR A 85 -32.95 -13.51 -4.84
CA THR A 85 -33.79 -14.01 -3.74
C THR A 85 -32.98 -14.87 -2.78
N VAL A 86 -33.31 -14.65 -1.50
CA VAL A 86 -32.84 -15.21 -0.24
C VAL A 86 -32.76 -16.74 -0.20
N ALA A 87 -31.75 -17.28 0.50
CA ALA A 87 -31.61 -18.69 0.84
C ALA A 87 -32.35 -19.04 2.15
N ILE A 88 -33.07 -20.16 2.16
CA ILE A 88 -33.61 -20.85 3.34
C ILE A 88 -33.03 -22.28 3.32
N PRO A 89 -32.64 -22.87 4.47
CA PRO A 89 -31.99 -24.17 4.53
C PRO A 89 -33.04 -25.30 4.51
N ASP A 90 -32.77 -26.37 3.75
CA ASP A 90 -33.60 -27.58 3.73
C ASP A 90 -32.76 -28.76 4.23
N GLU A 91 -33.13 -29.22 5.43
CA GLU A 91 -32.72 -30.50 6.02
C GLU A 91 -33.61 -31.58 5.42
N GLY A 92 -33.06 -32.52 4.66
CA GLY A 92 -33.84 -33.58 4.03
C GLY A 92 -32.99 -34.73 3.50
N GLU A 93 -33.03 -35.84 4.23
CA GLU A 93 -32.48 -37.14 3.85
C GLU A 93 -32.88 -37.56 2.43
N LEU A 94 -31.89 -37.96 1.61
CA LEU A 94 -32.14 -38.68 0.36
C LEU A 94 -31.47 -40.06 0.42
N LYS A 95 -32.31 -41.06 0.70
CA LYS A 95 -32.08 -42.47 0.38
C LYS A 95 -32.08 -42.64 -1.14
N LEU A 96 -31.02 -43.24 -1.68
CA LEU A 96 -30.94 -43.68 -3.07
C LEU A 96 -31.19 -45.20 -3.12
N GLU A 97 -32.32 -45.57 -3.71
CA GLU A 97 -32.68 -46.95 -4.04
C GLU A 97 -31.86 -47.43 -5.26
N ALA A 98 -31.22 -48.59 -5.11
CA ALA A 98 -30.44 -49.23 -6.17
C ALA A 98 -31.36 -50.03 -7.09
N ALA A 99 -31.46 -49.63 -8.36
CA ALA A 99 -32.03 -50.43 -9.43
C ALA A 99 -30.96 -51.35 -10.04
N ALA A 100 -31.28 -52.64 -10.11
CA ALA A 100 -30.46 -53.72 -10.63
C ALA A 100 -30.42 -53.77 -12.16
N ASN A 101 -29.34 -54.38 -12.66
CA ASN A 101 -29.04 -54.85 -14.03
C ASN A 101 -28.35 -53.89 -15.02
N VAL A 102 -27.01 -53.89 -15.01
CA VAL A 102 -26.18 -53.99 -16.23
C VAL A 102 -24.98 -54.90 -15.93
N GLY A 103 -24.63 -55.75 -16.89
CA GLY A 103 -23.77 -56.93 -16.76
C GLY A 103 -22.40 -56.74 -16.12
N ALA A 104 -21.96 -57.81 -15.45
CA ALA A 104 -20.64 -57.98 -14.89
C ALA A 104 -19.55 -57.70 -15.93
N SER A 105 -18.94 -56.53 -15.83
CA SER A 105 -17.58 -56.31 -16.32
C SER A 105 -16.65 -57.09 -15.38
N PRO A 106 -15.57 -57.74 -15.87
CA PRO A 106 -14.61 -58.33 -14.97
C PRO A 106 -14.10 -57.24 -14.04
N ILE A 107 -14.04 -57.54 -12.75
CA ILE A 107 -13.26 -56.78 -11.79
C ILE A 107 -11.83 -56.81 -12.34
N GLU A 108 -11.42 -55.75 -13.06
CA GLU A 108 -10.02 -55.55 -13.39
C GLU A 108 -9.30 -55.48 -12.04
N GLU A 109 -8.59 -56.56 -11.73
CA GLU A 109 -7.58 -56.61 -10.70
C GLU A 109 -6.80 -55.31 -10.72
N SER A 110 -6.70 -54.70 -9.54
CA SER A 110 -5.92 -53.52 -9.22
C SER A 110 -4.69 -53.40 -10.14
N ARG A 111 -4.75 -52.50 -11.11
CA ARG A 111 -3.56 -52.07 -11.85
C ARG A 111 -2.56 -51.66 -10.79
N THR A 112 -1.47 -52.40 -10.66
CA THR A 112 -0.32 -52.01 -9.83
C THR A 112 0.18 -50.69 -10.38
N SER A 113 -0.34 -49.58 -9.84
CA SER A 113 0.09 -48.25 -10.22
C SER A 113 1.50 -48.10 -9.69
N HIS A 114 2.50 -48.38 -10.53
CA HIS A 114 3.87 -48.04 -10.21
C HIS A 114 3.88 -46.55 -9.84
N PRO A 115 4.37 -46.17 -8.65
CA PRO A 115 4.42 -44.77 -8.24
C PRO A 115 5.20 -44.02 -9.31
N ARG A 116 4.59 -42.96 -9.88
CA ARG A 116 5.27 -42.13 -10.87
C ARG A 116 6.57 -41.61 -10.26
N PRO A 117 7.67 -41.57 -11.03
CA PRO A 117 8.91 -40.96 -10.54
C PRO A 117 8.66 -39.54 -10.04
N LEU A 118 9.24 -39.17 -8.89
CA LEU A 118 9.04 -37.84 -8.30
C LEU A 118 9.49 -36.71 -9.25
N GLU A 119 10.52 -36.98 -10.05
CA GLU A 119 11.03 -36.12 -11.12
C GLU A 119 9.96 -35.76 -12.18
N SER A 120 8.97 -36.64 -12.39
CA SER A 120 7.90 -36.40 -13.38
C SER A 120 6.81 -35.44 -12.88
N LEU A 121 6.78 -35.17 -11.58
CA LEU A 121 5.78 -34.28 -10.97
C LEU A 121 6.27 -32.83 -11.04
N PRO A 122 5.39 -31.86 -11.36
CA PRO A 122 5.78 -30.45 -11.46
C PRO A 122 6.12 -29.83 -10.10
N SER A 123 5.52 -30.34 -9.03
CA SER A 123 5.62 -29.85 -7.66
C SER A 123 5.54 -31.03 -6.67
N PRO A 124 6.09 -30.89 -5.45
CA PRO A 124 6.10 -31.96 -4.46
C PRO A 124 4.70 -32.24 -3.93
N HIS A 125 4.46 -33.51 -3.57
CA HIS A 125 3.17 -33.91 -3.01
C HIS A 125 2.91 -33.21 -1.65
N PRO A 126 1.66 -32.81 -1.32
CA PRO A 126 1.35 -32.08 -0.08
C PRO A 126 1.80 -32.77 1.21
N SER A 127 1.82 -34.11 1.25
CA SER A 127 2.31 -34.88 2.41
C SER A 127 3.81 -34.71 2.66
N ALA A 128 4.59 -34.30 1.66
CA ALA A 128 6.02 -34.00 1.83
C ALA A 128 6.24 -32.76 2.71
N ALA A 129 5.26 -31.85 2.79
CA ALA A 129 5.37 -30.63 3.57
C ALA A 129 5.58 -30.88 5.07
N GLU A 130 4.99 -31.96 5.60
CA GLU A 130 5.13 -32.35 7.01
C GLU A 130 6.54 -32.84 7.37
N ARG A 131 7.33 -33.29 6.38
CA ARG A 131 8.69 -33.78 6.60
C ARG A 131 9.75 -32.69 6.38
N SER A 132 9.37 -31.54 5.82
CA SER A 132 10.29 -30.48 5.45
C SER A 132 10.74 -29.67 6.67
N ILE A 133 12.04 -29.68 6.95
CA ILE A 133 12.65 -28.87 8.01
C ILE A 133 12.57 -27.37 7.65
N LYS A 134 12.75 -27.04 6.37
CA LYS A 134 12.73 -25.65 5.88
C LYS A 134 11.38 -24.97 6.11
N LEU A 135 10.27 -25.70 5.88
CA LEU A 135 8.92 -25.16 6.15
C LEU A 135 8.67 -24.90 7.63
N HIS A 136 9.09 -25.83 8.51
CA HIS A 136 8.98 -25.65 9.95
C HIS A 136 9.79 -24.44 10.44
N ALA A 137 11.01 -24.29 9.91
CA ALA A 137 11.88 -23.15 10.22
C ALA A 137 11.26 -21.83 9.75
N LEU A 138 10.73 -21.78 8.53
CA LEU A 138 10.09 -20.58 7.97
C LEU A 138 8.85 -20.18 8.77
N ARG A 139 7.99 -21.15 9.10
CA ARG A 139 6.81 -20.93 9.96
C ARG A 139 7.18 -20.31 11.30
N SER A 140 8.22 -20.83 11.93
CA SER A 140 8.70 -20.37 13.24
C SER A 140 9.30 -18.96 13.14
N ARG A 141 10.10 -18.69 12.10
CA ARG A 141 10.70 -17.37 11.82
C ARG A 141 9.63 -16.28 11.65
N LEU A 142 8.54 -16.61 10.95
CA LEU A 142 7.40 -15.72 10.74
C LEU A 142 6.42 -15.67 11.92
N SER A 143 6.70 -16.40 13.01
CA SER A 143 5.84 -16.50 14.19
C SER A 143 4.39 -16.91 13.84
N LEU A 144 4.22 -17.78 12.84
CA LEU A 144 2.90 -18.24 12.41
C LEU A 144 2.32 -19.28 13.38
N PRO A 145 1.03 -19.18 13.74
CA PRO A 145 0.44 -20.05 14.74
C PRO A 145 0.25 -21.49 14.25
N GLU A 146 0.16 -22.45 15.18
CA GLU A 146 0.05 -23.89 14.90
C GLU A 146 -1.18 -24.30 14.06
N ARG A 147 -2.25 -23.50 14.13
CA ARG A 147 -3.45 -23.61 13.29
C ARG A 147 -3.22 -23.40 11.79
N PHE A 148 -2.08 -22.81 11.38
CA PHE A 148 -1.78 -22.59 9.97
C PHE A 148 -1.12 -23.83 9.34
N PRO A 149 -1.78 -24.57 8.43
CA PRO A 149 -1.26 -25.84 7.93
C PRO A 149 0.01 -25.67 7.07
N LEU A 150 0.98 -26.58 7.26
CA LEU A 150 2.26 -26.57 6.52
C LEU A 150 2.06 -26.85 5.02
N GLN A 151 1.04 -27.62 4.67
CA GLN A 151 0.68 -27.94 3.29
C GLN A 151 0.25 -26.68 2.53
N VAL A 152 -0.41 -25.74 3.21
CA VAL A 152 -0.78 -24.45 2.61
C VAL A 152 0.43 -23.53 2.50
N LEU A 153 1.33 -23.55 3.50
CA LEU A 153 2.60 -22.85 3.41
C LEU A 153 3.43 -23.33 2.20
N ALA A 154 3.53 -24.65 2.01
CA ALA A 154 4.16 -25.26 0.84
C ALA A 154 3.51 -24.79 -0.47
N ARG A 155 2.17 -24.78 -0.55
CA ARG A 155 1.44 -24.28 -1.72
C ARG A 155 1.80 -22.84 -2.07
N THR A 156 2.04 -21.96 -1.08
CA THR A 156 2.41 -20.56 -1.35
C THR A 156 3.75 -20.42 -2.07
N LEU A 157 4.65 -21.41 -1.95
CA LEU A 157 5.97 -21.45 -2.58
C LEU A 157 5.96 -22.01 -4.01
N VAL A 158 4.83 -22.56 -4.49
CA VAL A 158 4.70 -23.11 -5.84
C VAL A 158 4.12 -22.05 -6.78
N HIS A 159 4.95 -21.51 -7.67
CA HIS A 159 4.53 -20.53 -8.66
C HIS A 159 3.77 -21.19 -9.84
N PRO A 160 2.78 -20.52 -10.49
CA PRO A 160 2.09 -21.03 -11.68
C PRO A 160 3.00 -21.40 -12.86
N SER A 161 4.21 -20.85 -12.91
CA SER A 161 5.22 -21.26 -13.89
C SER A 161 5.71 -22.70 -13.67
N ALA A 162 5.80 -23.13 -12.41
CA ALA A 162 6.24 -24.48 -12.03
C ALA A 162 5.10 -25.47 -12.22
N ASP A 163 3.93 -25.17 -11.65
CA ASP A 163 2.74 -26.01 -11.74
C ASP A 163 1.57 -25.26 -12.38
N ALA A 164 1.09 -25.79 -13.51
CA ALA A 164 -0.04 -25.21 -14.23
C ALA A 164 -1.38 -25.46 -13.51
N ASN A 165 -1.46 -26.44 -12.60
CA ASN A 165 -2.72 -26.76 -11.93
C ASN A 165 -3.08 -25.70 -10.87
N PRO A 166 -4.23 -25.01 -10.99
CA PRO A 166 -4.66 -23.99 -10.03
C PRO A 166 -4.82 -24.50 -8.59
N ALA A 167 -5.03 -25.80 -8.40
CA ALA A 167 -5.17 -26.42 -7.08
C ALA A 167 -3.84 -26.46 -6.31
N PHE A 168 -2.71 -26.61 -7.00
CA PHE A 168 -1.39 -26.80 -6.40
C PHE A 168 -0.49 -25.57 -6.50
N ASN A 169 -0.84 -24.58 -7.32
CA ASN A 169 -0.10 -23.33 -7.42
C ASN A 169 -0.63 -22.23 -6.48
N ASN A 170 0.15 -21.17 -6.36
CA ASN A 170 -0.11 -20.01 -5.51
C ASN A 170 -0.87 -18.87 -6.21
N ALA A 171 -1.32 -19.06 -7.47
CA ALA A 171 -1.88 -18.00 -8.30
C ALA A 171 -3.11 -17.33 -7.66
N SER A 172 -4.11 -18.11 -7.24
CA SER A 172 -5.34 -17.60 -6.62
C SER A 172 -5.08 -16.88 -5.29
N LEU A 173 -4.21 -17.44 -4.45
CA LEU A 173 -3.80 -16.86 -3.18
C LEU A 173 -3.06 -15.53 -3.39
N SER A 174 -2.22 -15.46 -4.42
CA SER A 174 -1.47 -14.24 -4.75
C SER A 174 -2.38 -13.09 -5.20
N ILE A 175 -3.48 -13.39 -5.91
CA ILE A 175 -4.49 -12.39 -6.31
C ILE A 175 -5.15 -11.82 -5.06
N LEU A 176 -5.61 -12.69 -4.15
CA LEU A 176 -6.27 -12.27 -2.92
C LEU A 176 -5.32 -11.44 -2.03
N GLY A 177 -4.09 -11.89 -1.85
CA GLY A 177 -3.10 -11.14 -1.06
C GLY A 177 -2.68 -9.83 -1.71
N ARG A 178 -2.64 -9.73 -3.04
CA ARG A 178 -2.41 -8.46 -3.75
C ARG A 178 -3.48 -7.43 -3.39
N GLN A 179 -4.75 -7.84 -3.40
CA GLN A 179 -5.88 -6.96 -3.04
C GLN A 179 -5.81 -6.53 -1.57
N LEU A 180 -5.55 -7.46 -0.66
CA LEU A 180 -5.43 -7.15 0.78
C LEU A 180 -4.28 -6.19 1.08
N LEU A 181 -3.10 -6.43 0.50
CA LEU A 181 -1.95 -5.54 0.67
C LEU A 181 -2.25 -4.14 0.11
N GLY A 182 -2.85 -4.07 -1.08
CA GLY A 182 -3.24 -2.79 -1.70
C GLY A 182 -4.25 -2.03 -0.84
N TYR A 183 -5.24 -2.73 -0.30
CA TYR A 183 -6.25 -2.14 0.60
C TYR A 183 -5.62 -1.62 1.90
N TYR A 184 -4.85 -2.45 2.62
CA TYR A 184 -4.26 -2.04 3.90
C TYR A 184 -3.17 -0.96 3.77
N THR A 185 -2.40 -0.96 2.69
CA THR A 185 -1.41 0.12 2.44
C THR A 185 -2.08 1.43 2.09
N SER A 186 -3.05 1.41 1.18
CA SER A 186 -3.74 2.63 0.74
C SER A 186 -4.59 3.24 1.85
N GLU A 187 -5.31 2.44 2.65
CA GLU A 187 -6.07 2.96 3.78
C GLU A 187 -5.14 3.67 4.77
N TRP A 188 -3.98 3.06 5.08
CA TRP A 188 -3.05 3.60 6.06
C TRP A 188 -2.42 4.90 5.55
N LEU A 189 -2.00 4.94 4.28
CA LEU A 189 -1.43 6.13 3.66
C LEU A 189 -2.43 7.29 3.63
N ILE A 190 -3.65 7.06 3.16
CA ILE A 190 -4.68 8.10 3.03
C ILE A 190 -5.11 8.62 4.40
N CYS A 191 -5.28 7.74 5.39
CA CYS A 191 -5.67 8.17 6.73
C CYS A 191 -4.53 8.91 7.45
N THR A 192 -3.26 8.55 7.18
CA THR A 192 -2.08 9.20 7.79
C THR A 192 -1.72 10.52 7.09
N TYR A 193 -1.86 10.59 5.77
CA TYR A 193 -1.52 11.74 4.93
C TYR A 193 -2.71 12.07 4.00
N PRO A 194 -3.78 12.70 4.53
CA PRO A 194 -5.02 12.89 3.78
C PRO A 194 -4.94 13.86 2.60
N ARG A 195 -3.85 14.63 2.50
CA ARG A 195 -3.61 15.62 1.44
C ARG A 195 -2.66 15.13 0.36
N LEU A 196 -2.24 13.86 0.40
CA LEU A 196 -1.16 13.39 -0.47
C LEU A 196 -1.59 13.39 -1.96
N PRO A 197 -0.79 13.97 -2.89
CA PRO A 197 -1.04 13.90 -4.32
C PRO A 197 -1.11 12.45 -4.81
N MET A 198 -1.95 12.16 -5.80
CA MET A 198 -2.23 10.76 -6.18
C MET A 198 -1.00 10.06 -6.78
N GLU A 199 -0.18 10.77 -7.56
CA GLU A 199 1.08 10.23 -8.08
C GLU A 199 2.05 9.85 -6.95
N VAL A 200 2.05 10.60 -5.85
CA VAL A 200 2.88 10.31 -4.67
C VAL A 200 2.28 9.13 -3.88
N VAL A 201 0.95 9.01 -3.80
CA VAL A 201 0.29 7.83 -3.22
C VAL A 201 0.68 6.57 -3.99
N PHE A 202 0.62 6.59 -5.33
CA PHE A 202 1.02 5.45 -6.17
C PHE A 202 2.47 5.03 -5.93
N ALA A 203 3.39 5.99 -5.95
CA ALA A 203 4.81 5.74 -5.70
C ALA A 203 5.06 5.24 -4.26
N ALA A 204 4.34 5.77 -3.27
CA ALA A 204 4.44 5.31 -1.88
C ALA A 204 3.93 3.86 -1.72
N VAL A 205 2.77 3.53 -2.32
CA VAL A 205 2.24 2.17 -2.34
C VAL A 205 3.21 1.21 -3.03
N GLU A 206 3.81 1.60 -4.16
CA GLU A 206 4.85 0.82 -4.84
C GLU A 206 6.11 0.64 -3.98
N ALA A 207 6.53 1.67 -3.25
CA ALA A 207 7.67 1.56 -2.34
C ALA A 207 7.40 0.59 -1.17
N TYR A 208 6.17 0.53 -0.66
CA TYR A 208 5.79 -0.44 0.35
C TYR A 208 5.59 -1.86 -0.22
N ILE A 209 4.72 -2.05 -1.21
CA ILE A 209 4.26 -3.39 -1.64
C ILE A 209 4.52 -3.69 -3.14
N GLY A 210 5.40 -2.92 -3.77
CA GLY A 210 5.85 -3.16 -5.13
C GLY A 210 6.75 -4.41 -5.26
N PRO A 211 7.01 -4.87 -6.50
CA PRO A 211 7.73 -6.11 -6.77
C PRO A 211 9.10 -6.18 -6.08
N LYS A 212 9.88 -5.11 -6.17
CA LYS A 212 11.21 -5.03 -5.57
C LYS A 212 11.14 -5.08 -4.05
N ALA A 213 10.19 -4.36 -3.45
CA ALA A 213 10.00 -4.33 -2.01
C ALA A 213 9.61 -5.71 -1.47
N LEU A 214 8.65 -6.38 -2.12
CA LEU A 214 8.23 -7.73 -1.74
C LEU A 214 9.34 -8.77 -1.95
N ALA A 215 10.15 -8.64 -3.01
CA ALA A 215 11.31 -9.50 -3.21
C ALA A 215 12.36 -9.32 -2.10
N THR A 216 12.58 -8.09 -1.61
CA THR A 216 13.45 -7.84 -0.45
C THR A 216 12.89 -8.49 0.81
N VAL A 217 11.58 -8.33 1.08
CA VAL A 217 10.91 -8.98 2.21
C VAL A 217 11.04 -10.51 2.16
N ALA A 218 10.86 -11.11 0.98
CA ALA A 218 11.05 -12.56 0.80
C ALA A 218 12.49 -13.00 1.11
N ARG A 219 13.49 -12.19 0.74
CA ARG A 219 14.90 -12.46 1.07
C ARG A 219 15.17 -12.31 2.56
N GLU A 220 14.59 -11.30 3.22
CA GLU A 220 14.69 -11.12 4.68
C GLU A 220 14.07 -12.30 5.45
N TRP A 221 12.99 -12.87 4.91
CA TRP A 221 12.40 -14.10 5.44
C TRP A 221 13.20 -15.36 5.13
N GLY A 222 14.36 -15.25 4.47
CA GLY A 222 15.29 -16.34 4.16
C GLY A 222 14.69 -17.38 3.21
N ILE A 223 13.98 -16.92 2.17
CA ILE A 223 13.41 -17.77 1.14
C ILE A 223 14.45 -18.03 0.07
N GLU A 224 14.70 -19.31 -0.15
CA GLU A 224 15.64 -19.80 -1.15
C GLU A 224 14.90 -20.24 -2.41
N ALA A 225 15.44 -19.93 -3.57
CA ALA A 225 14.92 -20.39 -4.85
C ALA A 225 15.41 -21.81 -5.15
N ALA A 226 14.50 -22.67 -5.64
CA ALA A 226 14.88 -23.93 -6.26
C ALA A 226 15.64 -23.67 -7.57
N ALA A 227 16.57 -24.56 -7.92
CA ALA A 227 17.28 -24.49 -9.19
C ALA A 227 16.35 -24.77 -10.38
N GLU A 228 15.57 -25.83 -10.27
CA GLU A 228 14.54 -26.24 -11.23
C GLU A 228 13.29 -26.71 -10.45
N PRO A 229 12.07 -26.44 -10.94
CA PRO A 229 10.87 -26.96 -10.29
C PRO A 229 10.72 -28.46 -10.53
N GLY A 230 10.37 -29.20 -9.48
CA GLY A 230 10.13 -30.64 -9.56
C GLY A 230 9.60 -31.22 -8.26
N GLY A 231 9.00 -32.42 -8.34
CA GLY A 231 8.44 -33.11 -7.19
C GLY A 231 9.45 -33.70 -6.21
N GLU A 232 10.72 -33.81 -6.62
CA GLU A 232 11.85 -34.21 -5.78
C GLU A 232 12.36 -33.11 -4.85
N VAL A 233 12.05 -31.85 -5.18
CA VAL A 233 12.57 -30.68 -4.47
C VAL A 233 11.84 -30.52 -3.14
N ASP A 234 12.58 -30.14 -2.09
CA ASP A 234 12.00 -29.81 -0.79
C ASP A 234 10.89 -28.73 -0.95
N PRO A 235 9.66 -28.96 -0.48
CA PRO A 235 8.57 -27.98 -0.57
C PRO A 235 8.85 -26.66 0.18
N GLY A 236 9.90 -26.58 1.00
CA GLY A 236 10.36 -25.34 1.63
C GLY A 236 11.15 -24.39 0.72
N LEU A 237 11.42 -24.77 -0.53
CA LEU A 237 12.06 -23.93 -1.53
C LEU A 237 11.03 -23.25 -2.44
N LEU A 238 11.32 -22.03 -2.90
CA LEU A 238 10.50 -21.31 -3.87
C LEU A 238 10.67 -21.94 -5.25
N GLN A 239 9.61 -22.54 -5.78
CA GLN A 239 9.61 -23.30 -7.03
C GLN A 239 8.99 -22.47 -8.16
N PHE A 240 9.79 -22.20 -9.19
CA PHE A 240 9.38 -21.49 -10.40
C PHE A 240 10.32 -21.87 -11.54
N LYS A 241 9.87 -21.66 -12.79
CA LYS A 241 10.76 -21.82 -13.94
C LYS A 241 11.61 -20.57 -14.05
N ARG A 242 12.92 -20.71 -13.85
CA ARG A 242 13.86 -19.59 -13.90
C ARG A 242 14.17 -19.22 -15.34
N ILE A 243 14.28 -17.93 -15.61
CA ILE A 243 14.79 -17.40 -16.90
C ILE A 243 16.28 -17.71 -17.01
N GLY A 244 16.72 -18.21 -18.17
CA GLY A 244 18.13 -18.47 -18.46
C GLY A 244 18.96 -17.19 -18.47
N ALA A 245 20.24 -17.29 -18.13
CA ALA A 245 21.12 -16.13 -18.17
C ALA A 245 21.25 -15.62 -19.62
N GLY A 246 20.89 -14.37 -19.87
CA GLY A 246 20.92 -13.75 -21.20
C GLY A 246 19.63 -13.91 -22.01
N GLU A 247 18.63 -14.63 -21.49
CA GLU A 247 17.30 -14.66 -22.11
C GLU A 247 16.53 -13.37 -21.82
N GLU A 248 15.76 -12.92 -22.80
CA GLU A 248 14.92 -11.75 -22.64
C GLU A 248 13.71 -12.05 -21.73
N LEU A 249 13.21 -11.03 -21.03
CA LEU A 249 11.99 -11.16 -20.23
C LEU A 249 10.80 -11.62 -21.09
N PRO A 250 9.86 -12.41 -20.57
CA PRO A 250 8.62 -12.73 -21.27
C PRO A 250 7.87 -11.47 -21.69
N GLU A 251 7.18 -11.51 -22.82
CA GLU A 251 6.40 -10.38 -23.34
C GLU A 251 5.39 -9.82 -22.31
N ALA A 252 4.78 -10.71 -21.53
CA ALA A 252 3.86 -10.36 -20.45
C ALA A 252 4.50 -9.52 -19.33
N LEU A 253 5.81 -9.67 -19.10
CA LEU A 253 6.58 -8.93 -18.08
C LEU A 253 7.36 -7.76 -18.68
N ARG A 254 7.47 -7.67 -20.01
CA ARG A 254 8.10 -6.52 -20.66
C ARG A 254 7.24 -5.29 -20.45
N ARG A 255 7.87 -4.22 -19.97
CA ARG A 255 7.24 -2.91 -19.91
C ARG A 255 6.95 -2.45 -21.33
N GLN A 256 5.69 -2.53 -21.74
CA GLN A 256 5.28 -1.94 -23.01
C GLN A 256 5.27 -0.42 -22.82
N VAL A 257 6.00 0.29 -23.68
CA VAL A 257 5.95 1.75 -23.72
C VAL A 257 4.61 2.10 -24.36
N PRO A 258 3.67 2.75 -23.66
CA PRO A 258 2.43 3.16 -24.28
C PRO A 258 2.76 4.10 -25.44
N TRP A 259 1.99 4.00 -26.53
CA TRP A 259 2.02 5.01 -27.58
C TRP A 259 1.81 6.39 -26.95
N LYS A 260 2.50 7.44 -27.46
CA LYS A 260 2.59 8.81 -26.89
C LYS A 260 1.22 9.52 -26.69
N TRP A 261 0.40 9.00 -25.80
CA TRP A 261 -0.87 9.54 -25.39
C TRP A 261 -0.74 9.87 -23.90
N ASN A 262 -1.15 11.08 -23.53
CA ASN A 262 -1.12 11.50 -22.13
C ASN A 262 -2.21 10.75 -21.37
N VAL A 263 -1.80 9.78 -20.54
CA VAL A 263 -2.71 9.07 -19.64
C VAL A 263 -2.98 9.96 -18.43
N THR A 264 -4.26 10.26 -18.18
CA THR A 264 -4.67 11.08 -17.04
C THR A 264 -4.61 10.27 -15.73
N THR A 265 -4.41 10.95 -14.60
CA THR A 265 -4.41 10.35 -13.27
C THR A 265 -5.72 9.59 -12.99
N THR A 266 -6.86 10.16 -13.39
CA THR A 266 -8.17 9.50 -13.26
C THR A 266 -8.25 8.19 -14.06
N HIS A 267 -7.65 8.14 -15.24
CA HIS A 267 -7.60 6.91 -16.03
C HIS A 267 -6.76 5.84 -15.32
N LYS A 268 -5.61 6.21 -14.75
CA LYS A 268 -4.78 5.30 -13.95
C LYS A 268 -5.60 4.69 -12.81
N ILE A 269 -6.27 5.51 -12.00
CA ILE A 269 -7.11 5.03 -10.88
C ILE A 269 -8.16 3.99 -11.34
N LEU A 270 -8.79 4.20 -12.51
CA LEU A 270 -9.88 3.35 -12.98
C LEU A 270 -9.43 2.08 -13.73
N LYS A 271 -8.29 2.14 -14.41
CA LYS A 271 -7.88 1.11 -15.39
C LYS A 271 -6.59 0.40 -15.06
N SER A 272 -5.70 1.02 -14.29
CA SER A 272 -4.41 0.42 -13.98
C SER A 272 -4.37 -0.26 -12.63
N ASP A 273 -3.19 -0.73 -12.24
CA ASP A 273 -2.96 -1.40 -10.97
C ASP A 273 -2.98 -0.41 -9.79
N ALA A 274 -2.91 -0.97 -8.58
CA ALA A 274 -2.73 -0.21 -7.33
C ALA A 274 -1.52 0.74 -7.32
N PHE A 275 -0.59 0.59 -8.27
CA PHE A 275 0.62 1.39 -8.42
C PHE A 275 0.50 2.52 -9.46
N GLY A 276 -0.65 2.68 -10.13
CA GLY A 276 -0.78 3.69 -11.18
C GLY A 276 0.10 3.43 -12.42
N SER A 277 0.50 2.17 -12.64
CA SER A 277 1.25 1.72 -13.81
C SER A 277 0.50 2.05 -15.10
N ASN A 278 1.20 2.16 -16.24
CA ASN A 278 0.51 2.44 -17.52
C ASN A 278 -0.31 1.22 -18.01
N ASN A 279 0.17 0.02 -17.70
CA ASN A 279 -0.48 -1.24 -18.02
C ASN A 279 -0.68 -2.03 -16.74
N ALA A 280 -1.83 -2.69 -16.63
CA ALA A 280 -2.03 -3.68 -15.58
C ALA A 280 -1.01 -4.81 -15.72
N GLY A 281 -0.39 -5.20 -14.61
CA GLY A 281 0.53 -6.33 -14.58
C GLY A 281 -0.17 -7.62 -15.00
N PRO A 282 0.57 -8.62 -15.52
CA PRO A 282 -0.03 -9.86 -15.96
C PRO A 282 -0.79 -10.52 -14.80
N SER A 283 -1.90 -11.16 -15.14
CA SER A 283 -2.58 -12.03 -14.18
C SER A 283 -1.65 -13.20 -13.83
N PRO A 284 -1.64 -13.68 -12.58
CA PRO A 284 -0.80 -14.83 -12.21
C PRO A 284 -1.04 -16.07 -13.08
N HIS A 285 -2.27 -16.26 -13.56
CA HIS A 285 -2.64 -17.32 -14.51
C HIS A 285 -2.03 -17.14 -15.91
N ALA A 286 -1.82 -15.91 -16.37
CA ALA A 286 -1.17 -15.66 -17.65
C ALA A 286 0.31 -16.08 -17.67
N LEU A 287 0.92 -16.28 -16.50
CA LEU A 287 2.32 -16.69 -16.35
C LEU A 287 2.51 -18.21 -16.29
N GLU A 288 1.46 -18.99 -16.58
CA GLU A 288 1.53 -20.45 -16.61
C GLU A 288 2.60 -20.95 -17.57
N LYS A 289 3.47 -21.83 -17.09
CA LYS A 289 4.62 -22.42 -17.82
C LYS A 289 5.63 -21.42 -18.40
N THR A 290 5.47 -20.11 -18.20
CA THR A 290 6.43 -19.09 -18.63
C THR A 290 7.62 -19.02 -17.68
N PRO A 291 8.85 -18.78 -18.18
CA PRO A 291 10.00 -18.56 -17.31
C PRO A 291 9.93 -17.16 -16.70
N VAL A 292 10.20 -17.05 -15.40
CA VAL A 292 9.92 -15.85 -14.60
C VAL A 292 11.17 -15.44 -13.79
N PRO A 293 11.44 -14.13 -13.58
CA PRO A 293 12.55 -13.71 -12.75
C PRO A 293 12.29 -14.00 -11.27
N VAL A 294 13.36 -14.15 -10.50
CA VAL A 294 13.29 -14.46 -9.06
C VAL A 294 12.42 -13.43 -8.30
N GLU A 295 12.50 -12.16 -8.69
CA GLU A 295 11.74 -11.07 -8.06
C GLU A 295 10.22 -11.26 -8.21
N GLU A 296 9.76 -11.72 -9.38
CA GLU A 296 8.35 -11.95 -9.68
C GLU A 296 7.81 -13.16 -8.89
N ALA A 297 8.57 -14.26 -8.84
CA ALA A 297 8.21 -15.43 -8.04
C ALA A 297 8.17 -15.09 -6.54
N ALA A 298 9.15 -14.32 -6.04
CA ALA A 298 9.23 -13.90 -4.65
C ALA A 298 8.06 -13.00 -4.24
N GLN A 299 7.69 -12.00 -5.06
CA GLN A 299 6.52 -11.18 -4.76
C GLN A 299 5.21 -11.97 -4.78
N SER A 300 5.10 -12.97 -5.67
CA SER A 300 3.91 -13.83 -5.77
C SER A 300 3.77 -14.67 -4.51
N PHE A 301 4.87 -15.24 -4.00
CA PHE A 301 4.90 -15.93 -2.72
C PHE A 301 4.43 -15.03 -1.57
N VAL A 302 4.98 -13.81 -1.43
CA VAL A 302 4.62 -12.93 -0.30
C VAL A 302 3.14 -12.57 -0.34
N ARG A 303 2.61 -12.27 -1.52
CA ARG A 303 1.17 -12.04 -1.71
C ARG A 303 0.38 -13.31 -1.37
N ALA A 304 0.79 -14.46 -1.87
CA ALA A 304 0.11 -15.73 -1.62
C ALA A 304 0.08 -16.08 -0.14
N LEU A 305 1.15 -15.80 0.60
CA LEU A 305 1.19 -15.97 2.04
C LEU A 305 0.14 -15.12 2.73
N ILE A 306 0.05 -13.81 2.42
CA ILE A 306 -0.98 -12.93 2.97
C ILE A 306 -2.38 -13.44 2.65
N GLY A 307 -2.59 -13.93 1.42
CA GLY A 307 -3.87 -14.51 1.03
C GLY A 307 -4.21 -15.78 1.80
N ALA A 308 -3.23 -16.67 1.99
CA ALA A 308 -3.40 -17.89 2.79
C ALA A 308 -3.67 -17.58 4.27
N LEU A 309 -2.96 -16.61 4.85
CA LEU A 309 -3.20 -16.17 6.23
C LEU A 309 -4.62 -15.64 6.40
N HIS A 310 -5.13 -14.90 5.42
CA HIS A 310 -6.50 -14.39 5.47
C HIS A 310 -7.54 -15.50 5.47
N VAL A 311 -7.39 -16.48 4.58
CA VAL A 311 -8.34 -17.61 4.44
C VAL A 311 -8.35 -18.48 5.71
N HIS A 312 -7.19 -18.76 6.31
CA HIS A 312 -7.11 -19.69 7.45
C HIS A 312 -7.26 -19.02 8.82
N LEU A 313 -6.82 -17.77 8.97
CA LEU A 313 -6.63 -17.13 10.28
C LEU A 313 -7.50 -15.88 10.46
N GLY A 314 -8.09 -15.39 9.37
CA GLY A 314 -8.99 -14.24 9.33
C GLY A 314 -8.26 -12.89 9.26
N SER A 315 -9.06 -11.84 9.06
CA SER A 315 -8.61 -10.44 8.97
C SER A 315 -7.74 -9.92 10.13
N PRO A 316 -8.06 -10.15 11.42
CA PRO A 316 -7.34 -9.49 12.52
C PRO A 316 -5.87 -9.91 12.62
N LEU A 317 -5.56 -11.19 12.33
CA LEU A 317 -4.17 -11.64 12.34
C LEU A 317 -3.40 -11.07 11.14
N VAL A 318 -4.03 -11.01 9.96
CA VAL A 318 -3.40 -10.43 8.77
C VAL A 318 -3.07 -8.96 8.98
N LYS A 319 -3.95 -8.18 9.62
CA LYS A 319 -3.70 -6.77 9.94
C LYS A 319 -2.51 -6.61 10.89
N ARG A 320 -2.40 -7.45 11.93
CA ARG A 320 -1.23 -7.48 12.83
C ARG A 320 0.05 -7.83 12.07
N PHE A 321 0.01 -8.91 11.29
CA PHE A 321 1.14 -9.33 10.46
C PHE A 321 1.57 -8.23 9.47
N PHE A 322 0.61 -7.55 8.86
CA PHE A 322 0.84 -6.44 7.93
C PHE A 322 1.55 -5.27 8.61
N ARG A 323 1.07 -4.86 9.80
CA ARG A 323 1.70 -3.82 10.60
C ARG A 323 3.15 -4.17 10.96
N ASP A 324 3.37 -5.41 11.40
CA ASP A 324 4.65 -5.82 11.96
C ASP A 324 5.73 -6.04 10.86
N HIS A 325 5.35 -6.45 9.64
CA HIS A 325 6.31 -6.73 8.55
C HIS A 325 6.37 -5.64 7.46
N PHE A 326 5.25 -4.98 7.14
CA PHE A 326 5.22 -4.03 6.03
C PHE A 326 5.25 -2.58 6.49
N LEU A 327 4.49 -2.23 7.53
CA LEU A 327 4.46 -0.85 8.07
C LEU A 327 5.65 -0.54 9.00
N SER A 328 6.32 -1.56 9.51
CA SER A 328 7.54 -1.39 10.32
C SER A 328 8.72 -0.83 9.51
N ARG A 329 8.68 -0.93 8.18
CA ARG A 329 9.71 -0.36 7.30
C ARG A 329 9.57 1.16 7.22
N HIS A 330 10.70 1.85 7.28
CA HIS A 330 10.74 3.30 7.18
C HIS A 330 10.77 3.76 5.72
N LEU A 331 9.78 4.53 5.31
CA LEU A 331 9.75 5.25 4.03
C LEU A 331 9.62 6.75 4.30
N ASP A 332 10.60 7.53 3.88
CA ASP A 332 10.51 8.99 3.90
C ASP A 332 9.75 9.51 2.68
N ILE A 333 8.45 9.75 2.86
CA ILE A 333 7.54 10.23 1.81
C ILE A 333 7.98 11.60 1.28
N SER A 334 8.73 12.39 2.07
CA SER A 334 9.20 13.71 1.63
C SER A 334 10.18 13.64 0.43
N THR A 335 10.84 12.50 0.23
CA THR A 335 11.79 12.27 -0.87
C THR A 335 11.12 11.89 -2.18
N ILE A 336 9.85 11.46 -2.15
CA ILE A 336 9.10 11.00 -3.32
C ILE A 336 8.58 12.19 -4.16
N PHE A 337 8.44 13.37 -3.55
CA PHE A 337 7.93 14.55 -4.23
C PHE A 337 8.91 15.10 -5.28
N ASP A 338 8.42 15.23 -6.50
CA ASP A 338 9.05 15.99 -7.57
C ASP A 338 8.14 17.15 -8.01
N PHE A 339 8.63 18.38 -7.87
CA PHE A 339 7.86 19.59 -8.21
C PHE A 339 8.46 20.27 -9.43
N ARG A 340 7.66 20.38 -10.50
CA ARG A 340 8.08 21.08 -11.72
C ARG A 340 8.04 22.60 -11.57
N THR A 341 6.99 23.15 -10.96
CA THR A 341 6.77 24.61 -10.85
C THR A 341 6.24 25.03 -9.48
N PRO A 342 6.99 24.80 -8.38
CA PRO A 342 6.46 24.94 -7.02
C PRO A 342 6.00 26.37 -6.66
N THR A 343 6.57 27.40 -7.28
CA THR A 343 6.14 28.79 -7.07
C THR A 343 4.72 29.05 -7.59
N ARG A 344 4.40 28.52 -8.77
CA ARG A 344 3.09 28.64 -9.39
C ARG A 344 2.08 27.81 -8.61
N ASP A 345 2.45 26.58 -8.27
CA ASP A 345 1.58 25.67 -7.52
C ASP A 345 1.21 26.24 -6.15
N LEU A 346 2.17 26.84 -5.44
CA LEU A 346 1.93 27.51 -4.15
C LEU A 346 1.03 28.74 -4.30
N SER A 347 1.16 29.51 -5.39
CA SER A 347 0.31 30.68 -5.66
C SER A 347 -1.16 30.27 -5.88
N TRP A 348 -1.38 29.14 -6.57
CA TRP A 348 -2.70 28.57 -6.77
C TRP A 348 -3.26 27.97 -5.49
N LEU A 349 -2.44 27.31 -4.68
CA LEU A 349 -2.84 26.82 -3.36
C LEU A 349 -3.33 27.98 -2.49
N CYS A 350 -2.56 29.07 -2.39
CA CYS A 350 -2.95 30.24 -1.60
C CYS A 350 -4.26 30.84 -2.11
N ARG A 351 -4.44 30.94 -3.44
CA ARG A 351 -5.69 31.42 -4.03
C ARG A 351 -6.88 30.50 -3.72
N ARG A 352 -6.69 29.19 -3.76
CA ARG A 352 -7.74 28.19 -3.49
C ARG A 352 -8.21 28.25 -2.04
N GLU A 353 -7.27 28.35 -1.11
CA GLU A 353 -7.55 28.40 0.33
C GLU A 353 -7.95 29.80 0.82
N GLY A 354 -7.87 30.84 -0.04
CA GLY A 354 -8.20 32.21 0.30
C GLY A 354 -7.13 32.95 1.11
N PHE A 355 -5.88 32.48 1.07
CA PHE A 355 -4.73 33.14 1.69
C PHE A 355 -4.24 34.34 0.87
N GLU A 356 -3.52 35.25 1.52
CA GLU A 356 -2.81 36.33 0.84
C GLU A 356 -1.78 35.75 -0.15
N PRO A 357 -1.51 36.45 -1.27
CA PRO A 357 -0.56 35.95 -2.26
C PRO A 357 0.84 35.73 -1.65
N PRO A 358 1.50 34.61 -1.95
CA PRO A 358 2.77 34.28 -1.33
C PRO A 358 3.90 35.20 -1.83
N VAL A 359 4.64 35.79 -0.89
CA VAL A 359 5.78 36.67 -1.16
C VAL A 359 7.05 36.07 -0.57
N ALA A 360 8.08 35.88 -1.40
CA ALA A 360 9.39 35.42 -0.95
C ALA A 360 10.19 36.59 -0.38
N ARG A 361 10.72 36.42 0.84
CA ARG A 361 11.57 37.40 1.54
C ARG A 361 12.90 36.75 1.92
N LEU A 362 13.99 37.50 1.78
CA LEU A 362 15.30 37.08 2.24
C LEU A 362 15.35 37.19 3.78
N ILE A 363 15.68 36.09 4.45
CA ILE A 363 15.79 36.04 5.92
C ILE A 363 17.23 36.37 6.31
N SER A 364 18.19 35.66 5.70
CA SER A 364 19.61 35.87 5.93
C SER A 364 20.41 35.53 4.68
N GLU A 365 21.59 36.12 4.56
CA GLU A 365 22.52 35.80 3.50
C GLU A 365 23.96 35.83 3.97
N THR A 366 24.78 35.02 3.32
CA THR A 366 26.23 35.02 3.52
C THR A 366 26.95 34.72 2.21
N GLY A 367 28.13 35.34 2.04
CA GLY A 367 29.01 35.05 0.91
C GLY A 367 28.44 35.39 -0.47
N ARG A 368 27.61 36.44 -0.61
CA ARG A 368 26.94 36.83 -1.86
C ARG A 368 27.86 36.87 -3.10
N LEU A 369 29.08 37.35 -2.94
CA LEU A 369 30.10 37.47 -4.01
C LEU A 369 31.18 36.38 -3.91
N SER A 370 30.87 35.25 -3.27
CA SER A 370 31.76 34.09 -3.20
C SER A 370 31.34 33.01 -4.21
N ARG A 371 32.20 32.00 -4.40
CA ARG A 371 31.87 30.84 -5.24
C ARG A 371 30.68 30.02 -4.70
N HIS A 372 30.48 30.02 -3.39
CA HIS A 372 29.46 29.25 -2.70
C HIS A 372 28.64 30.15 -1.76
N PRO A 373 27.79 31.05 -2.31
CA PRO A 373 26.90 31.85 -1.50
C PRO A 373 25.85 30.96 -0.82
N VAL A 374 25.30 31.44 0.29
CA VAL A 374 24.13 30.81 0.91
C VAL A 374 23.08 31.89 1.17
N PHE A 375 21.93 31.74 0.53
CA PHE A 375 20.76 32.59 0.72
C PHE A 375 19.67 31.79 1.42
N VAL A 376 19.20 32.27 2.57
CA VAL A 376 18.05 31.71 3.28
C VAL A 376 16.83 32.55 2.97
N VAL A 377 15.85 31.95 2.30
CA VAL A 377 14.62 32.62 1.85
C VAL A 377 13.43 31.99 2.53
N GLY A 378 12.53 32.82 3.05
CA GLY A 378 11.23 32.41 3.56
C GLY A 378 10.11 32.87 2.62
N VAL A 379 9.11 32.02 2.40
CA VAL A 379 7.88 32.39 1.70
C VAL A 379 6.81 32.70 2.72
N TYR A 380 6.24 33.90 2.63
CA TYR A 380 5.24 34.40 3.56
C TYR A 380 3.90 34.63 2.85
N SER A 381 2.80 34.32 3.52
CA SER A 381 1.46 34.84 3.18
C SER A 381 1.08 35.84 4.27
N GLY A 382 1.09 37.12 3.90
CA GLY A 382 0.98 38.23 4.87
C GLY A 382 2.08 38.24 5.92
N ARG A 383 1.73 37.77 7.12
CA ARG A 383 2.64 37.65 8.28
C ARG A 383 3.12 36.23 8.53
N ASP A 384 2.40 35.23 8.03
CA ASP A 384 2.66 33.83 8.33
C ASP A 384 3.73 33.27 7.39
N LYS A 385 4.74 32.61 7.97
CA LYS A 385 5.80 31.94 7.22
C LYS A 385 5.33 30.55 6.80
N LEU A 386 5.11 30.35 5.51
CA LEU A 386 4.63 29.07 4.95
C LEU A 386 5.77 28.05 4.79
N GLY A 387 6.95 28.52 4.39
CA GLY A 387 8.11 27.66 4.14
C GLY A 387 9.40 28.44 4.14
N GLU A 388 10.50 27.74 4.36
CA GLU A 388 11.85 28.28 4.43
C GLU A 388 12.81 27.30 3.79
N ALA A 389 13.78 27.81 3.04
CA ALA A 389 14.87 27.00 2.52
C ALA A 389 16.11 27.83 2.21
N SER A 390 17.25 27.13 2.11
CA SER A 390 18.53 27.70 1.67
C SER A 390 18.88 27.29 0.24
N GLY A 391 19.51 28.20 -0.50
CA GLY A 391 20.01 27.97 -1.86
C GLY A 391 21.33 28.68 -2.13
N SER A 392 22.06 28.20 -3.13
CA SER A 392 23.28 28.84 -3.62
C SER A 392 22.97 30.08 -4.46
N SER A 393 21.76 30.15 -5.04
CA SER A 393 21.22 31.33 -5.70
C SER A 393 19.89 31.77 -5.07
N LEU A 394 19.56 33.06 -5.23
CA LEU A 394 18.27 33.61 -4.78
C LEU A 394 17.08 32.87 -5.41
N ASN A 395 17.18 32.52 -6.69
CA ASN A 395 16.13 31.79 -7.41
C ASN A 395 15.96 30.36 -6.90
N GLU A 396 17.07 29.65 -6.67
CA GLU A 396 17.07 28.31 -6.10
C GLU A 396 16.50 28.30 -4.68
N ALA A 397 16.94 29.22 -3.82
CA ALA A 397 16.42 29.37 -2.47
C ALA A 397 14.90 29.62 -2.48
N ARG A 398 14.42 30.49 -3.37
CA ARG A 398 12.99 30.74 -3.58
C ARG A 398 12.22 29.48 -3.99
N ILE A 399 12.71 28.75 -5.01
CA ILE A 399 12.07 27.52 -5.51
C ILE A 399 12.01 26.46 -4.40
N ARG A 400 13.11 26.27 -3.66
CA ARG A 400 13.18 25.33 -2.54
C ARG A 400 12.26 25.72 -1.39
N ALA A 401 12.16 27.01 -1.07
CA ALA A 401 11.30 27.49 0.00
C ALA A 401 9.81 27.30 -0.37
N SER A 402 9.44 27.53 -1.63
CA SER A 402 8.10 27.20 -2.14
C SER A 402 7.82 25.69 -2.11
N ALA A 403 8.79 24.86 -2.52
CA ALA A 403 8.66 23.41 -2.44
C ALA A 403 8.51 22.92 -0.98
N ALA A 404 9.26 23.51 -0.04
CA ALA A 404 9.12 23.20 1.39
C ALA A 404 7.72 23.55 1.92
N ALA A 405 7.15 24.69 1.52
CA ALA A 405 5.78 25.06 1.87
C ALA A 405 4.75 24.05 1.32
N LEU A 406 4.90 23.61 0.07
CA LEU A 406 4.04 22.59 -0.53
C LEU A 406 4.19 21.22 0.16
N LYS A 407 5.42 20.81 0.48
CA LYS A 407 5.66 19.58 1.27
C LYS A 407 4.98 19.66 2.62
N ALA A 408 5.10 20.79 3.33
CA ALA A 408 4.43 20.99 4.61
C ALA A 408 2.90 20.90 4.50
N TRP A 409 2.33 21.41 3.41
CA TRP A 409 0.89 21.29 3.15
C TRP A 409 0.46 19.82 2.90
N TYR A 410 1.16 19.12 2.01
CA TYR A 410 0.81 17.76 1.60
C TYR A 410 1.15 16.68 2.64
N LEU A 411 2.21 16.87 3.41
CA LEU A 411 2.65 15.96 4.48
C LEU A 411 1.96 16.25 5.83
N TYR A 412 0.86 17.00 5.82
CA TYR A 412 0.03 17.17 7.00
C TYR A 412 -0.42 15.81 7.55
N LYS A 413 -0.13 15.56 8.83
CA LYS A 413 -0.48 14.33 9.55
C LYS A 413 -1.36 14.66 10.77
N PRO A 414 -2.62 14.20 10.82
CA PRO A 414 -3.44 14.34 12.00
C PRO A 414 -2.91 13.50 13.18
N VAL A 415 -3.12 13.97 14.40
CA VAL A 415 -2.59 13.32 15.63
C VAL A 415 -3.28 11.99 15.92
N GLN A 416 -4.59 11.93 15.71
CA GLN A 416 -5.40 10.73 15.91
C GLN A 416 -5.93 10.27 14.56
N VAL A 417 -5.64 9.02 14.22
CA VAL A 417 -6.03 8.41 12.95
C VAL A 417 -6.71 7.10 13.25
N THR A 418 -7.95 6.96 12.79
CA THR A 418 -8.68 5.69 12.81
C THR A 418 -8.72 5.13 11.40
N VAL A 419 -8.29 3.87 11.21
CA VAL A 419 -8.41 3.21 9.90
C VAL A 419 -9.81 2.62 9.75
N PRO A 420 -10.44 2.72 8.56
CA PRO A 420 -11.80 2.21 8.34
C PRO A 420 -11.88 0.71 8.60
N SER A 421 -10.84 -0.06 8.25
CA SER A 421 -10.83 -1.50 8.47
C SER A 421 -10.88 -1.90 9.95
N SER A 422 -10.51 -1.03 10.90
CA SER A 422 -10.68 -1.33 12.33
C SER A 422 -12.15 -1.46 12.73
N THR A 423 -13.08 -0.85 11.99
CA THR A 423 -14.52 -0.93 12.31
C THR A 423 -15.19 -2.23 11.85
N GLU A 424 -14.51 -3.03 11.02
CA GLU A 424 -15.09 -4.24 10.41
C GLU A 424 -15.11 -5.46 11.34
N GLY A 425 -14.50 -5.39 12.52
CA GLY A 425 -14.42 -6.49 13.48
C GLY A 425 -14.99 -6.14 14.84
N GLU A 426 -15.65 -7.10 15.49
CA GLU A 426 -16.18 -6.96 16.87
C GLU A 426 -15.09 -6.72 17.94
N VAL A 427 -13.81 -6.86 17.56
CA VAL A 427 -12.66 -6.78 18.46
C VAL A 427 -12.32 -5.34 18.84
N ASP A 428 -12.49 -4.38 17.91
CA ASP A 428 -12.13 -2.98 18.14
C ASP A 428 -13.40 -2.17 18.46
N THR A 429 -13.74 -2.08 19.75
CA THR A 429 -14.91 -1.31 20.23
C THR A 429 -14.71 0.21 20.20
N SER A 430 -13.70 0.70 19.48
CA SER A 430 -13.43 2.14 19.40
C SER A 430 -14.46 2.80 18.50
N ASN A 431 -15.14 3.83 19.02
CA ASN A 431 -16.07 4.63 18.22
C ASN A 431 -15.35 5.24 17.01
N TRP A 432 -15.91 5.01 15.82
CA TRP A 432 -15.43 5.60 14.58
C TRP A 432 -15.38 7.12 14.67
N ARG A 433 -14.26 7.71 14.27
CA ARG A 433 -14.09 9.16 14.16
C ARG A 433 -13.94 9.51 12.68
N PRO A 434 -14.69 10.49 12.17
CA PRO A 434 -14.52 10.94 10.79
C PRO A 434 -13.08 11.43 10.55
N ASN A 435 -12.40 10.83 9.58
CA ASN A 435 -11.09 11.30 9.13
C ASN A 435 -11.25 12.57 8.29
N TYR A 436 -10.22 13.41 8.29
CA TYR A 436 -10.15 14.56 7.40
C TYR A 436 -10.01 14.09 5.94
N VAL A 437 -10.81 14.67 5.05
CA VAL A 437 -10.79 14.39 3.62
C VAL A 437 -10.43 15.69 2.90
N ASP A 438 -9.36 15.67 2.12
CA ASP A 438 -8.91 16.83 1.36
C ASP A 438 -9.76 17.07 0.11
N CYS A 439 -9.74 18.29 -0.41
CA CYS A 439 -10.39 18.65 -1.68
C CYS A 439 -9.60 18.22 -2.93
N GLY A 440 -8.44 17.59 -2.73
CA GLY A 440 -7.56 17.08 -3.77
C GLY A 440 -6.31 17.94 -3.99
N GLU A 441 -5.43 17.43 -4.86
CA GLU A 441 -4.19 18.13 -5.22
C GLU A 441 -4.46 19.44 -5.99
N VAL A 442 -3.48 20.35 -5.96
CA VAL A 442 -3.59 21.62 -6.67
C VAL A 442 -3.27 21.40 -8.15
N ILE A 443 -4.27 21.64 -9.01
CA ILE A 443 -4.13 21.56 -10.47
C ILE A 443 -3.91 22.98 -11.02
N VAL A 444 -2.90 23.16 -11.87
CA VAL A 444 -2.29 24.45 -12.20
C VAL A 444 -2.29 24.78 -13.69
#